data_AF-A0A5C4LNN6-F1
#
_entry.id   AF-A0A5C4LNN6-F1
#
_cell.length_a   1.000
_cell.length_b   1.000
_cell.length_c   1.000
_cell.angle_alpha   90.00
_cell.angle_beta   90.00
_cell.angle_gamma   90.00
#
_symmetry.space_group_name_H-M   'P 1'
#
loop_
_entity.id
_entity.type
_entity.pdbx_description
1 polymer ?
#
loop_
_entity_poly.entity_id
_entity_poly.type
_entity_poly.pdbx_seq_one_letter_code
_entity_poly.pdbx_strand_id
1 'polypeptide(L)'
;MGVYGHPPADLAAVPDGAVQLSPLAPGAAALEDLAPGALDGLTVLAPPGTLERRHTLALALRALKPGSPLTVLAPKDRGGSRLARELSGFGCRLDETAKRHHRIVRTVRPEAPAGLDEAIAEGAQQFLADLGLWSQPGIFSWNRVDPGTALLIAQLPALAGRGADLGCGLGVLARAVLASEKVTGLTLVDNDRRAVAAARRNVEDPRVAVTWADARAADAVPERLDFVVMNPPFHDGGAEDRALGQAFIRRAAAALRPGGTLWLTANTHLPYEATLAEVFREVVPRAAAQGYKIHEARK
;
A
#
# COMPACT_ATOMS: atom_id res chain seq x y z
N MET A 1 1.18 4.78 24.46
CA MET A 1 0.87 3.51 23.77
C MET A 1 0.79 3.75 22.27
N GLY A 2 1.02 2.72 21.46
CA GLY A 2 0.92 2.80 19.99
C GLY A 2 -0.13 1.85 19.41
N VAL A 3 -0.50 2.09 18.16
CA VAL A 3 -1.32 1.21 17.35
C VAL A 3 -0.74 1.10 15.94
N TYR A 4 -0.66 -0.12 15.42
CA TYR A 4 -0.28 -0.39 14.04
C TYR A 4 -1.47 -0.96 13.28
N GLY A 5 -1.86 -0.26 12.22
CA GLY A 5 -3.03 -0.57 11.40
C GLY A 5 -4.33 -0.07 12.04
N HIS A 6 -5.45 -0.66 11.61
CA HIS A 6 -6.79 -0.35 12.10
C HIS A 6 -7.43 -1.62 12.70
N PRO A 7 -6.96 -2.09 13.86
CA PRO A 7 -7.52 -3.28 14.49
C PRO A 7 -9.02 -3.08 14.79
N PRO A 8 -9.89 -4.07 14.56
CA PRO A 8 -11.31 -3.94 14.89
C PRO A 8 -11.50 -3.72 16.39
N ALA A 9 -12.26 -2.67 16.75
CA ALA A 9 -12.42 -2.21 18.14
C ALA A 9 -13.02 -3.28 19.06
N ASP A 10 -13.78 -4.23 18.52
CA ASP A 10 -14.38 -5.34 19.26
C ASP A 10 -13.42 -6.53 19.49
N LEU A 11 -12.24 -6.50 18.88
CA LEU A 11 -11.22 -7.55 18.97
C LEU A 11 -10.02 -7.13 19.82
N ALA A 12 -9.62 -5.87 19.77
CA ALA A 12 -8.53 -5.34 20.57
C ALA A 12 -8.81 -3.90 21.00
N ALA A 13 -8.59 -3.61 22.28
CA ALA A 13 -8.67 -2.26 22.80
C ALA A 13 -7.48 -1.44 22.27
N VAL A 14 -7.78 -0.26 21.76
CA VAL A 14 -6.80 0.77 21.42
C VAL A 14 -7.11 1.97 22.32
N PRO A 15 -6.20 2.36 23.23
CA PRO A 15 -6.44 3.51 24.09
C PRO A 15 -6.59 4.80 23.29
N ASP A 16 -7.38 5.73 23.82
CA ASP A 16 -7.45 7.09 23.31
C ASP A 16 -6.06 7.73 23.32
N GLY A 17 -5.73 8.45 22.24
CA GLY A 17 -4.41 9.07 22.07
C GLY A 17 -3.27 8.08 21.74
N ALA A 18 -3.56 6.81 21.44
CA ALA A 18 -2.54 5.90 20.91
C ALA A 18 -1.93 6.45 19.61
N VAL A 19 -0.61 6.46 19.53
CA VAL A 19 0.11 6.92 18.34
C VAL A 19 -0.13 5.93 17.19
N GLN A 20 -0.68 6.40 16.07
CA GLN A 20 -0.82 5.60 14.85
C GLN A 20 0.54 5.44 14.17
N LEU A 21 0.89 4.20 13.85
CA LEU A 21 2.23 3.79 13.37
C LEU A 21 2.21 3.06 12.01
N SER A 22 1.02 2.91 11.40
CA SER A 22 0.86 2.22 10.12
C SER A 22 1.43 3.03 8.95
N PRO A 23 2.21 2.43 8.03
CA PRO A 23 2.60 3.08 6.79
C PRO A 23 1.40 3.32 5.85
N LEU A 24 0.28 2.62 6.07
CA LEU A 24 -0.96 2.73 5.27
C LEU A 24 -1.92 3.81 5.80
N ALA A 25 -1.52 4.58 6.82
CA ALA A 25 -2.30 5.68 7.39
C ALA A 25 -1.57 7.01 7.15
N PRO A 26 -1.89 7.76 6.09
CA PRO A 26 -1.31 9.08 5.84
C PRO A 26 -1.29 9.97 7.08
N GLY A 27 -0.13 10.55 7.40
CA GLY A 27 0.10 11.37 8.59
C GLY A 27 0.50 10.61 9.85
N ALA A 28 0.52 9.27 9.82
CA ALA A 28 1.02 8.44 10.91
C ALA A 28 2.54 8.58 11.12
N ALA A 29 3.00 8.27 12.33
CA ALA A 29 4.43 8.12 12.59
C ALA A 29 4.95 6.80 11.98
N ALA A 30 6.26 6.72 11.74
CA ALA A 30 6.90 5.50 11.26
C ALA A 30 7.35 4.62 12.43
N LEU A 31 6.92 3.34 12.44
CA LEU A 31 7.33 2.39 13.48
C LEU A 31 8.86 2.17 13.49
N GLU A 32 9.47 2.18 12.30
CA GLU A 32 10.91 2.01 12.10
C GLU A 32 11.76 3.19 12.59
N ASP A 33 11.16 4.37 12.75
CA ASP A 33 11.84 5.58 13.24
C ASP A 33 11.75 5.73 14.76
N LEU A 34 10.94 4.91 15.43
CA LEU A 34 10.88 4.93 16.89
C LEU A 34 12.17 4.40 17.52
N ALA A 35 12.66 5.12 18.52
CA ALA A 35 13.76 4.67 19.36
C ALA A 35 13.41 3.35 20.08
N PRO A 36 14.39 2.47 20.34
CA PRO A 36 14.16 1.27 21.14
C PRO A 36 13.57 1.61 22.51
N GLY A 37 12.52 0.90 22.93
CA GLY A 37 11.84 1.16 24.20
C GLY A 37 11.02 2.45 24.28
N ALA A 38 10.66 3.07 23.15
CA ALA A 38 9.82 4.27 23.12
C ALA A 38 8.36 4.06 23.58
N LEU A 39 7.86 2.83 23.63
CA LEU A 39 6.45 2.51 23.90
C LEU A 39 6.25 1.68 25.18
N ASP A 40 5.25 2.07 25.96
CA ASP A 40 4.74 1.32 27.13
C ASP A 40 3.67 0.27 26.76
N GLY A 41 3.35 0.13 25.47
CA GLY A 41 2.39 -0.86 24.99
C GLY A 41 1.96 -0.60 23.55
N LEU A 42 1.62 -1.68 22.82
CA LEU A 42 1.33 -1.63 21.39
C LEU A 42 0.28 -2.66 20.98
N THR A 43 -0.68 -2.24 20.16
CA THR A 43 -1.64 -3.13 19.48
C THR A 43 -1.31 -3.17 17.99
N VAL A 44 -1.16 -4.37 17.42
CA VAL A 44 -0.75 -4.57 16.02
C VAL A 44 -1.80 -5.41 15.29
N LEU A 45 -2.50 -4.80 14.33
CA LEU A 45 -3.13 -5.55 13.25
C LEU A 45 -2.02 -6.01 12.30
N ALA A 46 -1.60 -7.27 12.45
CA ALA A 46 -0.44 -7.79 11.75
C ALA A 46 -0.71 -7.92 10.25
N PRO A 47 0.23 -7.48 9.39
CA PRO A 47 0.04 -7.54 7.96
C PRO A 47 0.05 -8.99 7.42
N PRO A 48 -0.54 -9.22 6.24
CA PRO A 48 -0.73 -10.57 5.70
C PRO A 48 0.56 -11.19 5.16
N GLY A 49 1.49 -10.39 4.61
CA GLY A 49 2.74 -10.85 4.04
C GLY A 49 3.69 -11.42 5.10
N THR A 50 4.39 -12.53 4.80
CA THR A 50 5.26 -13.18 5.80
C THR A 50 6.45 -12.32 6.20
N LEU A 51 7.21 -11.81 5.22
CA LEU A 51 8.37 -10.94 5.50
C LEU A 51 7.92 -9.63 6.14
N GLU A 52 6.89 -9.01 5.58
CA GLU A 52 6.29 -7.78 6.11
C GLU A 52 5.85 -7.94 7.57
N ARG A 53 5.13 -9.03 7.89
CA ARG A 53 4.66 -9.30 9.25
C ARG A 53 5.82 -9.53 10.20
N ARG A 54 6.78 -10.38 9.84
CA ARG A 54 7.94 -10.67 10.68
C ARG A 54 8.73 -9.38 10.98
N HIS A 55 8.91 -8.53 9.97
CA HIS A 55 9.53 -7.20 10.11
C HIS A 55 8.73 -6.26 11.02
N THR A 56 7.42 -6.12 10.80
CA THR A 56 6.55 -5.31 11.67
C THR A 56 6.56 -5.80 13.12
N LEU A 57 6.51 -7.11 13.36
CA LEU A 57 6.56 -7.68 14.71
C LEU A 57 7.91 -7.45 15.38
N ALA A 58 9.01 -7.54 14.64
CA ALA A 58 10.33 -7.26 15.17
C ALA A 58 10.51 -5.78 15.54
N LEU A 59 10.05 -4.86 14.67
CA LEU A 59 10.01 -3.42 14.97
C LEU A 59 9.11 -3.10 16.18
N ALA A 60 7.95 -3.75 16.28
CA ALA A 60 7.05 -3.61 17.42
C ALA A 60 7.74 -4.01 18.74
N LEU A 61 8.44 -5.16 18.76
CA LEU A 61 9.20 -5.60 19.93
C LEU A 61 10.41 -4.71 20.25
N ARG A 62 11.07 -4.13 19.23
CA ARG A 62 12.15 -3.15 19.42
C ARG A 62 11.63 -1.86 20.06
N ALA A 63 10.48 -1.37 19.60
CA ALA A 63 9.89 -0.13 20.09
C ALA A 63 9.32 -0.25 21.52
N LEU A 64 9.03 -1.45 22.01
CA LEU A 64 8.48 -1.69 23.35
C LEU A 64 9.56 -1.76 24.42
N LYS A 65 9.30 -1.16 25.60
CA LYS A 65 10.11 -1.39 26.81
C LYS A 65 10.00 -2.86 27.27
N PRO A 66 11.04 -3.42 27.91
CA PRO A 66 10.94 -4.73 28.57
C PRO A 66 9.70 -4.82 29.46
N GLY A 67 8.95 -5.92 29.34
CA GLY A 67 7.72 -6.16 30.09
C GLY A 67 6.47 -5.44 29.58
N SER A 68 6.57 -4.51 28.62
CA SER A 68 5.41 -3.80 28.08
C SER A 68 4.47 -4.73 27.30
N PRO A 69 3.13 -4.55 27.40
CA PRO A 69 2.15 -5.37 26.71
C PRO A 69 2.18 -5.18 25.19
N LEU A 70 2.05 -6.30 24.47
CA LEU A 70 1.87 -6.38 23.03
C LEU A 70 0.63 -7.22 22.73
N THR A 71 -0.33 -6.64 22.02
CA THR A 71 -1.47 -7.37 21.47
C THR A 71 -1.33 -7.44 19.96
N VAL A 72 -1.27 -8.65 19.40
CA VAL A 72 -1.17 -8.86 17.96
C VAL A 72 -2.38 -9.62 17.47
N LEU A 73 -3.01 -9.15 16.41
CA LEU A 73 -4.13 -9.85 15.78
C LEU A 73 -4.03 -9.85 14.26
N ALA A 74 -4.53 -10.90 13.64
CA ALA A 74 -4.70 -10.99 12.19
C ALA A 74 -5.80 -12.01 11.84
N PRO A 75 -6.45 -11.87 10.66
CA PRO A 75 -7.37 -12.89 10.16
C PRO A 75 -6.67 -14.25 10.06
N LYS A 76 -7.39 -15.32 10.40
CA LYS A 76 -6.85 -16.71 10.45
C LYS A 76 -6.23 -17.15 9.13
N ASP A 77 -6.89 -16.81 8.03
CA ASP A 77 -6.49 -17.08 6.65
C ASP A 77 -5.42 -16.13 6.11
N ARG A 78 -5.13 -15.02 6.83
CA ARG A 78 -4.17 -14.00 6.43
C ARG A 78 -3.13 -13.71 7.49
N GLY A 79 -2.35 -14.74 7.80
CA GLY A 79 -1.19 -14.65 8.69
C GLY A 79 -1.50 -14.94 10.15
N GLY A 80 -2.77 -14.86 10.57
CA GLY A 80 -3.20 -15.12 11.96
C GLY A 80 -2.73 -16.48 12.49
N SER A 81 -2.83 -17.54 11.69
CA SER A 81 -2.38 -18.89 12.07
C SER A 81 -0.86 -19.02 12.30
N ARG A 82 -0.06 -18.04 11.87
CA ARG A 82 1.40 -18.04 11.99
C ARG A 82 1.90 -17.21 13.18
N LEU A 83 1.04 -16.37 13.75
CA LEU A 83 1.40 -15.41 14.81
C LEU A 83 2.08 -16.07 16.01
N ALA A 84 1.51 -17.17 16.50
CA ALA A 84 2.07 -17.86 17.66
C ALA A 84 3.49 -18.35 17.39
N ARG A 85 3.72 -19.01 16.25
CA ARG A 85 5.05 -19.49 15.87
C ARG A 85 6.06 -18.35 15.71
N GLU A 86 5.66 -17.25 15.07
CA GLU A 86 6.54 -16.09 14.84
C GLU A 86 6.90 -15.38 16.15
N LEU A 87 5.92 -15.11 17.02
CA LEU A 87 6.15 -14.48 18.32
C LEU A 87 6.95 -15.37 19.28
N SER A 88 6.68 -16.67 19.33
CA SER A 88 7.52 -17.62 20.07
C SER A 88 8.95 -17.63 19.56
N GLY A 89 9.17 -17.48 18.25
CA GLY A 89 10.50 -17.38 17.65
C GLY A 89 11.28 -16.14 18.12
N PHE A 90 10.59 -15.07 18.51
CA PHE A 90 11.20 -13.89 19.15
C PHE A 90 11.37 -14.04 20.67
N GLY A 91 10.99 -15.18 21.26
CA GLY A 91 11.07 -15.44 22.70
C GLY A 91 9.86 -14.98 23.51
N CYS A 92 8.74 -14.63 22.87
CA CYS A 92 7.53 -14.17 23.53
C CYS A 92 6.78 -15.33 24.22
N ARG A 93 6.23 -15.08 25.41
CA ARG A 93 5.29 -15.98 26.10
C ARG A 93 3.86 -15.62 25.68
N LEU A 94 3.09 -16.59 25.21
CA LEU A 94 1.87 -16.31 24.47
C LEU A 94 0.62 -16.67 25.25
N ASP A 95 -0.36 -15.76 25.22
CA ASP A 95 -1.77 -16.04 25.48
C ASP A 95 -2.54 -15.89 24.15
N GLU A 96 -2.90 -17.00 23.53
CA GLU A 96 -3.59 -17.03 22.24
C GLU A 96 -5.10 -17.28 22.41
N THR A 97 -5.89 -16.42 21.78
CA THR A 97 -7.34 -16.59 21.64
C THR A 97 -7.76 -16.42 20.19
N ALA A 98 -9.00 -16.80 19.86
CA ALA A 98 -9.58 -16.60 18.54
C ALA A 98 -10.98 -16.03 18.65
N LYS A 99 -11.28 -15.02 17.84
CA LYS A 99 -12.59 -14.35 17.81
C LYS A 99 -12.85 -13.81 16.41
N ARG A 100 -14.09 -13.95 15.89
CA ARG A 100 -14.52 -13.45 14.56
C ARG A 100 -13.49 -13.70 13.45
N HIS A 101 -13.10 -14.96 13.28
CA HIS A 101 -12.11 -15.39 12.28
C HIS A 101 -10.71 -14.77 12.42
N HIS A 102 -10.38 -14.12 13.53
CA HIS A 102 -9.03 -13.65 13.84
C HIS A 102 -8.33 -14.57 14.83
N ARG A 103 -7.01 -14.63 14.74
CA ARG A 103 -6.14 -15.03 15.87
C ARG A 103 -5.71 -13.77 16.60
N ILE A 104 -5.69 -13.84 17.92
CA ILE A 104 -5.32 -12.75 18.81
C ILE A 104 -4.30 -13.31 19.78
N VAL A 105 -3.08 -12.79 19.78
CA VAL A 105 -2.01 -13.18 20.68
C VAL A 105 -1.70 -12.00 21.59
N ARG A 106 -1.83 -12.22 22.89
CA ARG A 106 -1.41 -11.29 23.94
C ARG A 106 -0.09 -11.77 24.51
N THR A 107 0.85 -10.85 24.65
CA THR A 107 2.17 -11.12 25.20
C THR A 107 2.76 -9.87 25.84
N VAL A 108 3.96 -9.99 26.39
CA VAL A 108 4.79 -8.87 26.85
C VAL A 108 6.13 -8.95 26.14
N ARG A 109 6.77 -7.80 25.91
CA ARG A 109 8.11 -7.75 25.31
C ARG A 109 9.11 -8.46 26.25
N PRO A 110 9.79 -9.55 25.81
CA PRO A 110 10.77 -10.28 26.63
C PRO A 110 11.97 -9.40 26.99
N GLU A 111 12.72 -9.69 28.05
CA GLU A 111 13.97 -8.95 28.40
C GLU A 111 15.01 -8.97 27.27
N ALA A 112 15.17 -10.14 26.63
CA ALA A 112 16.10 -10.34 25.52
C ALA A 112 15.39 -11.08 24.37
N PRO A 113 14.69 -10.37 23.47
CA PRO A 113 14.09 -10.98 22.30
C PRO A 113 15.16 -11.45 21.31
N ALA A 114 14.96 -12.62 20.70
CA ALA A 114 15.92 -13.21 19.76
C ALA A 114 15.63 -12.77 18.32
N GLY A 115 16.65 -12.57 17.48
CA GLY A 115 16.47 -12.42 16.02
C GLY A 115 15.74 -11.16 15.54
N LEU A 116 15.66 -10.09 16.34
CA LEU A 116 15.02 -8.85 15.92
C LEU A 116 15.73 -8.19 14.74
N ASP A 117 17.06 -8.05 14.82
CA ASP A 117 17.83 -7.31 13.80
C ASP A 117 17.78 -8.00 12.43
N GLU A 118 17.85 -9.33 12.41
CA GLU A 118 17.69 -10.14 11.19
C GLU A 118 16.31 -9.93 10.56
N ALA A 119 15.23 -10.08 11.35
CA ALA A 119 13.87 -9.87 10.87
C ALA A 119 13.62 -8.42 10.39
N ILE A 120 14.24 -7.44 11.04
CA ILE A 120 14.17 -6.04 10.62
C ILE A 120 14.88 -5.87 9.28
N ALA A 121 16.09 -6.40 9.12
CA ALA A 121 16.86 -6.30 7.87
C ALA A 121 16.15 -7.00 6.70
N GLU A 122 15.61 -8.20 6.90
CA GLU A 122 14.91 -8.97 5.87
C GLU A 122 13.69 -8.24 5.27
N GLY A 123 12.95 -7.50 6.08
CA GLY A 123 11.77 -6.74 5.63
C GLY A 123 12.00 -5.25 5.40
N ALA A 124 13.25 -4.79 5.50
CA ALA A 124 13.60 -3.40 5.22
C ALA A 124 13.51 -3.09 3.72
N GLN A 125 13.47 -1.79 3.41
CA GLN A 125 13.56 -1.32 2.04
C GLN A 125 14.94 -1.64 1.45
N GLN A 126 14.96 -2.18 0.23
CA GLN A 126 16.14 -2.70 -0.43
C GLN A 126 16.08 -2.42 -1.94
N PHE A 127 17.25 -2.35 -2.58
CA PHE A 127 17.34 -2.27 -4.04
C PHE A 127 17.31 -3.68 -4.63
N LEU A 128 16.35 -3.96 -5.50
CA LEU A 128 16.22 -5.23 -6.21
C LEU A 128 16.90 -5.11 -7.57
N ALA A 129 18.12 -5.65 -7.68
CA ALA A 129 18.95 -5.53 -8.88
C ALA A 129 18.25 -6.05 -10.14
N ASP A 130 17.54 -7.17 -10.05
CA ASP A 130 16.81 -7.78 -11.17
C ASP A 130 15.69 -6.89 -11.73
N LEU A 131 15.16 -5.96 -10.91
CA LEU A 131 14.13 -5.02 -11.32
C LEU A 131 14.66 -3.62 -11.58
N GLY A 132 15.88 -3.31 -11.08
CA GLY A 132 16.41 -1.95 -11.08
C GLY A 132 15.52 -0.98 -10.29
N LEU A 133 14.97 -1.43 -9.15
CA LEU A 133 14.03 -0.66 -8.32
C LEU A 133 14.33 -0.83 -6.83
N TRP A 134 14.27 0.27 -6.08
CA TRP A 134 14.04 0.25 -4.64
C TRP A 134 12.64 -0.27 -4.34
N SER A 135 12.54 -1.15 -3.36
CA SER A 135 11.29 -1.81 -2.97
C SER A 135 11.34 -2.28 -1.52
N GLN A 136 10.19 -2.70 -0.98
CA GLN A 136 10.07 -3.23 0.38
C GLN A 136 8.97 -4.29 0.45
N PRO A 137 9.20 -5.43 1.15
CA PRO A 137 8.13 -6.39 1.41
C PRO A 137 6.88 -5.75 2.03
N GLY A 138 5.73 -6.05 1.44
CA GLY A 138 4.43 -5.47 1.83
C GLY A 138 3.87 -4.48 0.81
N ILE A 139 4.73 -3.85 -0.01
CA ILE A 139 4.27 -3.04 -1.14
C ILE A 139 3.67 -3.97 -2.22
N PHE A 140 2.66 -3.48 -2.95
CA PHE A 140 2.07 -4.20 -4.07
C PHE A 140 3.15 -4.62 -5.09
N SER A 141 3.16 -5.91 -5.43
CA SER A 141 4.15 -6.52 -6.33
C SER A 141 5.60 -6.16 -6.00
N TRP A 142 5.94 -6.03 -4.71
CA TRP A 142 7.26 -5.56 -4.27
C TRP A 142 8.48 -6.25 -4.92
N ASN A 143 8.37 -7.52 -5.33
CA ASN A 143 9.48 -8.30 -5.89
C ASN A 143 9.32 -8.68 -7.37
N ARG A 144 8.42 -8.03 -8.11
CA ARG A 144 8.23 -8.28 -9.55
C ARG A 144 7.49 -7.13 -10.23
N VAL A 145 7.55 -7.06 -11.55
CA VAL A 145 6.61 -6.20 -12.29
C VAL A 145 5.25 -6.92 -12.38
N ASP A 146 4.19 -6.22 -12.00
CA ASP A 146 2.83 -6.72 -12.11
C ASP A 146 2.41 -6.88 -13.60
N PRO A 147 1.84 -8.02 -14.02
CA PRO A 147 1.46 -8.23 -15.42
C PRO A 147 0.41 -7.24 -15.93
N GLY A 148 -0.52 -6.81 -15.07
CA GLY A 148 -1.50 -5.78 -15.41
C GLY A 148 -0.86 -4.42 -15.68
N THR A 149 0.16 -4.06 -14.88
CA THR A 149 0.98 -2.86 -15.07
C THR A 149 1.81 -2.95 -16.35
N ALA A 150 2.45 -4.09 -16.61
CA ALA A 150 3.22 -4.30 -17.84
C ALA A 150 2.33 -4.20 -19.09
N LEU A 151 1.13 -4.79 -19.05
CA LEU A 151 0.15 -4.70 -20.12
C LEU A 151 -0.30 -3.25 -20.34
N LEU A 152 -0.55 -2.49 -19.26
CA LEU A 152 -0.91 -1.08 -19.36
C LEU A 152 0.19 -0.27 -20.05
N ILE A 153 1.44 -0.43 -19.61
CA ILE A 153 2.60 0.25 -20.19
C ILE A 153 2.71 -0.03 -21.69
N ALA A 154 2.49 -1.27 -22.13
CA ALA A 154 2.55 -1.65 -23.54
C ALA A 154 1.45 -1.01 -24.40
N GLN A 155 0.37 -0.49 -23.79
CA GLN A 155 -0.73 0.17 -24.49
C GLN A 155 -0.72 1.70 -24.36
N LEU A 156 0.12 2.26 -23.48
CA LEU A 156 0.15 3.70 -23.27
C LEU A 156 0.65 4.42 -24.53
N PRO A 157 -0.05 5.48 -24.98
CA PRO A 157 0.48 6.36 -26.00
C PRO A 157 1.56 7.27 -25.38
N ALA A 158 2.25 8.04 -26.22
CA ALA A 158 3.05 9.17 -25.74
C ALA A 158 2.12 10.24 -25.14
N LEU A 159 1.97 10.22 -23.81
CA LEU A 159 1.15 11.17 -23.06
C LEU A 159 1.77 12.58 -23.08
N ALA A 160 0.95 13.59 -22.80
CA ALA A 160 1.36 14.99 -22.84
C ALA A 160 0.63 15.82 -21.78
N GLY A 161 1.27 16.90 -21.32
CA GLY A 161 0.72 17.81 -20.32
C GLY A 161 0.91 17.31 -18.89
N ARG A 162 0.01 17.72 -17.99
CA ARG A 162 0.03 17.39 -16.56
C ARG A 162 -0.83 16.16 -16.29
N GLY A 163 -0.30 15.21 -15.52
CA GLY A 163 -1.09 14.04 -15.13
C GLY A 163 -0.84 13.55 -13.72
N ALA A 164 -1.49 12.44 -13.38
CA ALA A 164 -1.30 11.75 -12.12
C ALA A 164 -1.24 10.22 -12.29
N ASP A 165 -0.50 9.57 -11.40
CA ASP A 165 -0.45 8.11 -11.20
C ASP A 165 -1.10 7.79 -9.84
N LEU A 166 -2.31 7.21 -9.86
CA LEU A 166 -3.10 6.93 -8.66
C LEU A 166 -2.86 5.49 -8.18
N GLY A 167 -2.30 5.35 -6.97
CA GLY A 167 -1.79 4.07 -6.48
C GLY A 167 -0.44 3.76 -7.13
N CYS A 168 0.49 4.73 -7.11
CA CYS A 168 1.70 4.67 -7.92
C CYS A 168 2.66 3.52 -7.55
N GLY A 169 2.52 2.93 -6.34
CA GLY A 169 3.36 1.85 -5.86
C GLY A 169 4.84 2.21 -5.93
N LEU A 170 5.63 1.37 -6.59
CA LEU A 170 7.07 1.57 -6.79
C LEU A 170 7.42 2.65 -7.84
N GLY A 171 6.44 3.26 -8.51
CA GLY A 171 6.65 4.24 -9.58
C GLY A 171 6.95 3.64 -10.97
N VAL A 172 6.65 2.35 -11.17
CA VAL A 172 6.90 1.64 -12.45
C VAL A 172 6.13 2.27 -13.60
N LEU A 173 4.86 2.58 -13.38
CA LEU A 173 4.00 3.21 -14.39
C LEU A 173 4.45 4.64 -14.69
N ALA A 174 4.79 5.42 -13.66
CA ALA A 174 5.37 6.74 -13.80
C ALA A 174 6.63 6.78 -14.67
N ARG A 175 7.57 5.82 -14.53
CA ARG A 175 8.77 5.75 -15.40
C ARG A 175 8.41 5.61 -16.88
N ALA A 176 7.37 4.83 -17.20
CA ALA A 176 6.90 4.68 -18.58
C ALA A 176 6.22 5.96 -19.10
N VAL A 177 5.40 6.61 -18.28
CA VAL A 177 4.74 7.89 -18.62
C VAL A 177 5.78 8.98 -18.94
N LEU A 178 6.84 9.07 -18.12
CA LEU A 178 7.87 10.10 -18.21
C LEU A 178 8.82 9.90 -19.41
N ALA A 179 8.77 8.75 -20.09
CA ALA A 179 9.48 8.55 -21.35
C ALA A 179 9.02 9.53 -22.45
N SER A 180 7.82 10.12 -22.31
CA SER A 180 7.38 11.22 -23.15
C SER A 180 7.86 12.57 -22.61
N GLU A 181 8.67 13.28 -23.39
CA GLU A 181 9.11 14.65 -23.09
C GLU A 181 7.96 15.66 -23.07
N LYS A 182 6.80 15.31 -23.65
CA LYS A 182 5.61 16.17 -23.68
C LYS A 182 4.88 16.19 -22.33
N VAL A 183 5.19 15.28 -21.41
CA VAL A 183 4.69 15.35 -20.03
C VAL A 183 5.38 16.51 -19.34
N THR A 184 4.59 17.48 -18.88
CA THR A 184 5.07 18.71 -18.23
C THR A 184 5.00 18.64 -16.71
N GLY A 185 4.28 17.67 -16.16
CA GLY A 185 4.25 17.39 -14.73
C GLY A 185 3.50 16.09 -14.41
N LEU A 186 3.96 15.37 -13.38
CA LEU A 186 3.34 14.11 -12.97
C LEU A 186 3.25 14.04 -11.44
N THR A 187 2.03 13.85 -10.92
CA THR A 187 1.82 13.63 -9.48
C THR A 187 1.61 12.14 -9.19
N LEU A 188 2.47 11.57 -8.35
CA LEU A 188 2.37 10.20 -7.87
C LEU A 188 1.68 10.22 -6.52
N VAL A 189 0.58 9.47 -6.38
CA VAL A 189 -0.20 9.41 -5.15
C VAL A 189 -0.29 7.96 -4.69
N ASP A 190 0.09 7.71 -3.44
CA ASP A 190 -0.06 6.39 -2.82
C ASP A 190 -0.33 6.54 -1.32
N ASN A 191 -1.11 5.63 -0.75
CA ASN A 191 -1.44 5.62 0.68
C ASN A 191 -0.39 4.89 1.52
N ASP A 192 0.52 4.14 0.90
CA ASP A 192 1.62 3.45 1.57
C ASP A 192 2.88 4.34 1.59
N ARG A 193 3.27 4.78 2.79
CA ARG A 193 4.50 5.56 3.02
C ARG A 193 5.74 4.88 2.43
N ARG A 194 5.78 3.55 2.46
CA ARG A 194 6.91 2.75 1.95
C ARG A 194 6.96 2.81 0.43
N ALA A 195 5.80 2.72 -0.23
CA ALA A 195 5.68 2.88 -1.68
C ALA A 195 6.10 4.28 -2.11
N VAL A 196 5.64 5.33 -1.40
CA VAL A 196 6.07 6.72 -1.63
C VAL A 196 7.58 6.89 -1.49
N ALA A 197 8.19 6.32 -0.44
CA ALA A 197 9.64 6.37 -0.25
C ALA A 197 10.41 5.67 -1.37
N ALA A 198 9.93 4.50 -1.82
CA ALA A 198 10.51 3.77 -2.94
C ALA A 198 10.34 4.53 -4.27
N ALA A 199 9.15 5.04 -4.56
CA ALA A 199 8.85 5.80 -5.77
C ALA A 199 9.75 7.05 -5.91
N ARG A 200 10.00 7.77 -4.81
CA ARG A 200 10.94 8.91 -4.79
C ARG A 200 12.36 8.54 -5.21
N ARG A 201 12.81 7.32 -4.89
CA ARG A 201 14.13 6.81 -5.29
C ARG A 201 14.12 6.22 -6.70
N ASN A 202 12.99 5.68 -7.14
CA ASN A 202 12.85 5.03 -8.45
C ASN A 202 12.55 6.00 -9.59
N VAL A 203 12.04 7.19 -9.27
CA VAL A 203 11.57 8.19 -10.23
C VAL A 203 12.21 9.55 -9.91
N GLU A 204 13.51 9.64 -10.16
CA GLU A 204 14.29 10.89 -10.02
C GLU A 204 14.12 11.76 -11.27
N ASP A 205 12.95 12.40 -11.41
CA ASP A 205 12.63 13.32 -12.51
C ASP A 205 12.11 14.65 -11.96
N PRO A 206 12.64 15.82 -12.39
CA PRO A 206 12.23 17.12 -11.86
C PRO A 206 10.77 17.48 -12.14
N ARG A 207 10.08 16.77 -13.04
CA ARG A 207 8.65 16.95 -13.34
C ARG A 207 7.73 16.26 -12.32
N VAL A 208 8.29 15.48 -11.40
CA VAL A 208 7.55 14.59 -10.50
C VAL A 208 7.34 15.20 -9.12
N ALA A 209 6.11 15.11 -8.63
CA ALA A 209 5.77 15.30 -7.21
C ALA A 209 5.21 13.98 -6.65
N VAL A 210 5.69 13.55 -5.48
CA VAL A 210 5.22 12.31 -4.83
C VAL A 210 4.54 12.62 -3.50
N THR A 211 3.26 12.27 -3.42
CA THR A 211 2.36 12.58 -2.30
C THR A 211 1.98 11.31 -1.55
N TRP A 212 2.20 11.32 -0.24
CA TRP A 212 1.67 10.29 0.66
C TRP A 212 0.26 10.69 1.10
N ALA A 213 -0.74 10.12 0.43
CA ALA A 213 -2.15 10.43 0.67
C ALA A 213 -3.04 9.28 0.19
N ASP A 214 -4.25 9.23 0.74
CA ASP A 214 -5.31 8.42 0.15
C ASP A 214 -5.82 9.12 -1.10
N ALA A 215 -5.66 8.50 -2.27
CA ALA A 215 -6.13 9.07 -3.53
C ALA A 215 -7.65 9.37 -3.50
N ARG A 216 -8.44 8.71 -2.65
CA ARG A 216 -9.87 8.99 -2.47
C ARG A 216 -10.13 10.35 -1.80
N ALA A 217 -9.16 10.94 -1.10
CA ALA A 217 -9.31 12.25 -0.47
C ALA A 217 -9.42 13.37 -1.52
N ALA A 218 -10.14 14.44 -1.19
CA ALA A 218 -10.48 15.50 -2.15
C ALA A 218 -9.26 16.30 -2.63
N ASP A 219 -8.30 16.51 -1.73
CA ASP A 219 -7.10 17.32 -1.88
C ASP A 219 -5.85 16.51 -2.25
N ALA A 220 -5.96 15.18 -2.32
CA ALA A 220 -4.82 14.30 -2.62
C ALA A 220 -4.36 14.37 -4.09
N VAL A 221 -5.26 14.73 -5.01
CA VAL A 221 -5.02 14.69 -6.47
C VAL A 221 -5.24 16.09 -7.06
N PRO A 222 -4.29 16.64 -7.84
CA PRO A 222 -4.49 17.93 -8.50
C PRO A 222 -5.65 17.91 -9.49
N GLU A 223 -6.30 19.06 -9.69
CA GLU A 223 -7.37 19.22 -10.67
C GLU A 223 -6.86 19.63 -12.07
N ARG A 224 -7.76 19.54 -13.05
CA ARG A 224 -7.57 19.94 -14.46
C ARG A 224 -6.42 19.21 -15.15
N LEU A 225 -6.25 17.93 -14.82
CA LEU A 225 -5.23 17.06 -15.43
C LEU A 225 -5.57 16.72 -16.89
N ASP A 226 -4.53 16.62 -17.71
CA ASP A 226 -4.60 16.13 -19.09
C ASP A 226 -4.79 14.61 -19.14
N PHE A 227 -4.18 13.88 -18.21
CA PHE A 227 -4.31 12.43 -18.10
C PHE A 227 -4.20 11.91 -16.67
N VAL A 228 -4.75 10.73 -16.44
CA VAL A 228 -4.54 9.92 -15.24
C VAL A 228 -4.19 8.50 -15.68
N VAL A 229 -3.21 7.90 -15.03
CA VAL A 229 -2.87 6.48 -15.18
C VAL A 229 -3.08 5.78 -13.84
N MET A 230 -3.52 4.52 -13.84
CA MET A 230 -3.62 3.75 -12.60
C MET A 230 -3.67 2.24 -12.81
N ASN A 231 -3.09 1.51 -11.86
CA ASN A 231 -3.41 0.13 -11.55
C ASN A 231 -4.09 0.11 -10.17
N PRO A 232 -5.42 0.30 -10.10
CA PRO A 232 -6.08 0.55 -8.83
C PRO A 232 -5.99 -0.69 -7.93
N PRO A 233 -5.89 -0.52 -6.61
CA PRO A 233 -5.90 -1.64 -5.68
C PRO A 233 -7.21 -2.42 -5.75
N PHE A 234 -7.11 -3.74 -5.81
CA PHE A 234 -8.27 -4.64 -5.85
C PHE A 234 -8.64 -5.20 -4.48
N HIS A 235 -7.84 -4.91 -3.45
CA HIS A 235 -8.05 -5.40 -2.08
C HIS A 235 -7.86 -4.27 -1.06
N ASP A 236 -8.93 -3.89 -0.35
CA ASP A 236 -8.80 -3.17 0.92
C ASP A 236 -8.93 -4.19 2.05
N GLY A 237 -7.93 -4.25 2.93
CA GLY A 237 -7.96 -5.17 4.05
C GLY A 237 -8.29 -6.61 3.66
N GLY A 238 -7.94 -7.06 2.44
CA GLY A 238 -8.02 -8.42 1.86
C GLY A 238 -9.40 -9.06 1.65
N ALA A 239 -10.43 -8.25 1.39
CA ALA A 239 -11.54 -8.65 0.54
C ALA A 239 -11.39 -7.98 -0.83
N GLU A 240 -11.90 -8.58 -1.91
CA GLU A 240 -11.97 -7.88 -3.20
C GLU A 240 -12.92 -6.69 -3.09
N ASP A 241 -12.36 -5.47 -3.06
CA ASP A 241 -13.14 -4.26 -2.86
C ASP A 241 -13.38 -3.56 -4.20
N ARG A 242 -14.51 -3.90 -4.82
CA ARG A 242 -14.99 -3.24 -6.04
C ARG A 242 -15.23 -1.75 -5.80
N ALA A 243 -15.70 -1.36 -4.61
CA ALA A 243 -16.01 0.02 -4.30
C ALA A 243 -14.74 0.88 -4.25
N LEU A 244 -13.61 0.31 -3.81
CA LEU A 244 -12.31 0.99 -3.82
C LEU A 244 -11.89 1.39 -5.23
N GLY A 245 -11.85 0.43 -6.17
CA GLY A 245 -11.49 0.74 -7.56
C GLY A 245 -12.49 1.70 -8.24
N GLN A 246 -13.78 1.57 -7.94
CA GLN A 246 -14.79 2.51 -8.42
C GLN A 246 -14.58 3.93 -7.87
N ALA A 247 -14.17 4.07 -6.60
CA ALA A 247 -13.84 5.37 -6.01
C ALA A 247 -12.60 5.99 -6.70
N PHE A 248 -11.60 5.19 -7.05
CA PHE A 248 -10.45 5.63 -7.85
C PHE A 248 -10.88 6.13 -9.23
N ILE A 249 -11.75 5.40 -9.92
CA ILE A 249 -12.30 5.81 -11.23
C ILE A 249 -13.02 7.16 -11.13
N ARG A 250 -13.89 7.33 -10.13
CA ARG A 250 -14.62 8.59 -9.90
C ARG A 250 -13.66 9.74 -9.55
N ARG A 251 -12.62 9.48 -8.75
CA ARG A 251 -11.59 10.48 -8.43
C ARG A 251 -10.80 10.90 -9.68
N ALA A 252 -10.37 9.94 -10.50
CA ALA A 252 -9.68 10.23 -11.74
C ALA A 252 -10.54 11.08 -12.68
N ALA A 253 -11.81 10.69 -12.86
CA ALA A 253 -12.76 11.47 -13.63
C ALA A 253 -12.92 12.89 -13.08
N ALA A 254 -13.04 13.07 -11.75
CA ALA A 254 -13.15 14.40 -11.14
C ALA A 254 -11.91 15.26 -11.41
N ALA A 255 -10.70 14.70 -11.30
CA ALA A 255 -9.43 15.40 -11.46
C ALA A 255 -9.13 15.83 -12.92
N LEU A 256 -9.67 15.12 -13.92
CA LEU A 256 -9.41 15.40 -15.33
C LEU A 256 -10.10 16.69 -15.81
N ARG A 257 -9.46 17.43 -16.73
CA ARG A 257 -10.13 18.50 -17.50
C ARG A 257 -11.06 17.90 -18.58
N PRO A 258 -11.99 18.69 -19.17
CA PRO A 258 -12.71 18.24 -20.37
C PRO A 258 -11.75 17.79 -21.48
N GLY A 259 -11.99 16.60 -22.04
CA GLY A 259 -11.13 15.96 -23.04
C GLY A 259 -9.92 15.19 -22.48
N GLY A 260 -9.68 15.26 -21.17
CA GLY A 260 -8.62 14.49 -20.50
C GLY A 260 -8.92 12.98 -20.51
N THR A 261 -7.86 12.17 -20.37
CA THR A 261 -7.97 10.71 -20.49
C THR A 261 -7.56 9.96 -19.23
N LEU A 262 -8.30 8.92 -18.89
CA LEU A 262 -7.92 7.91 -17.90
C LEU A 262 -7.41 6.66 -18.63
N TRP A 263 -6.26 6.16 -18.23
CA TRP A 263 -5.71 4.87 -18.63
C TRP A 263 -5.64 3.96 -17.42
N LEU A 264 -6.35 2.84 -17.44
CA LEU A 264 -6.38 1.92 -16.31
C LEU A 264 -6.25 0.48 -16.74
N THR A 265 -5.62 -0.32 -15.88
CA THR A 265 -5.68 -1.78 -15.93
C THR A 265 -6.62 -2.30 -14.85
N ALA A 266 -7.29 -3.40 -15.12
CA ALA A 266 -8.14 -4.09 -14.15
C ALA A 266 -8.13 -5.59 -14.43
N ASN A 267 -8.37 -6.41 -13.40
CA ASN A 267 -8.66 -7.83 -13.62
C ASN A 267 -9.95 -7.99 -14.46
N THR A 268 -9.97 -8.98 -15.36
CA THR A 268 -11.08 -9.16 -16.32
C THR A 268 -12.44 -9.30 -15.64
N HIS A 269 -12.52 -9.98 -14.49
CA HIS A 269 -13.77 -10.24 -13.76
C HIS A 269 -14.29 -9.03 -12.97
N LEU A 270 -13.52 -7.94 -12.84
CA LEU A 270 -13.96 -6.74 -12.13
C LEU A 270 -14.88 -5.88 -13.00
N PRO A 271 -16.10 -5.55 -12.55
CA PRO A 271 -17.11 -4.88 -13.37
C PRO A 271 -16.96 -3.34 -13.37
N TYR A 272 -15.81 -2.82 -13.81
CA TYR A 272 -15.53 -1.39 -13.82
C TYR A 272 -16.17 -0.64 -14.99
N GLU A 273 -16.61 -1.33 -16.03
CA GLU A 273 -17.23 -0.76 -17.23
C GLU A 273 -18.46 0.08 -16.91
N ALA A 274 -19.29 -0.38 -15.96
CA ALA A 274 -20.48 0.36 -15.53
C ALA A 274 -20.11 1.72 -14.90
N THR A 275 -19.11 1.73 -14.02
CA THR A 275 -18.63 2.98 -13.40
C THR A 275 -17.88 3.85 -14.41
N LEU A 276 -17.12 3.28 -15.35
CA LEU A 276 -16.49 4.05 -16.40
C LEU A 276 -17.52 4.74 -17.29
N ALA A 277 -18.57 4.04 -17.71
CA ALA A 277 -19.66 4.60 -18.51
C ALA A 277 -20.50 5.64 -17.75
N GLU A 278 -20.54 5.57 -16.42
CA GLU A 278 -21.20 6.55 -15.56
C GLU A 278 -20.50 7.92 -15.59
N VAL A 279 -19.15 7.94 -15.58
CA VAL A 279 -18.38 9.18 -15.37
C VAL A 279 -17.55 9.65 -16.57
N PHE A 280 -17.46 8.86 -17.65
CA PHE A 280 -16.76 9.21 -18.87
C PHE A 280 -17.68 9.20 -20.09
N ARG A 281 -17.41 10.10 -21.04
CA ARG A 281 -18.17 10.19 -22.29
C ARG A 281 -17.90 9.02 -23.22
N GLU A 282 -16.67 8.53 -23.25
CA GLU A 282 -16.21 7.46 -24.13
C GLU A 282 -15.29 6.52 -23.34
N VAL A 283 -15.48 5.21 -23.52
CA VAL A 283 -14.66 4.15 -22.91
C VAL A 283 -14.27 3.17 -24.01
N VAL A 284 -12.97 3.07 -24.28
CA VAL A 284 -12.39 2.24 -25.34
C VAL A 284 -11.56 1.11 -24.71
N PRO A 285 -11.95 -0.16 -24.89
CA PRO A 285 -11.07 -1.29 -24.56
C PRO A 285 -9.84 -1.25 -25.46
N ARG A 286 -8.65 -1.24 -24.87
CA ARG A 286 -7.38 -1.16 -25.61
C ARG A 286 -6.69 -2.51 -25.73
N ALA A 287 -6.76 -3.34 -24.69
CA ALA A 287 -6.23 -4.70 -24.71
C ALA A 287 -6.90 -5.58 -23.65
N ALA A 288 -6.84 -6.90 -23.85
CA ALA A 288 -7.14 -7.88 -22.81
C ALA A 288 -6.18 -9.06 -22.94
N ALA A 289 -5.40 -9.34 -21.89
CA ALA A 289 -4.43 -10.42 -21.87
C ALA A 289 -4.09 -10.81 -20.42
N GLN A 290 -3.72 -12.08 -20.22
CA GLN A 290 -3.22 -12.59 -18.92
C GLN A 290 -4.17 -12.35 -17.73
N GLY A 291 -5.49 -12.30 -17.98
CA GLY A 291 -6.49 -12.03 -16.94
C GLY A 291 -6.69 -10.55 -16.61
N TYR A 292 -6.08 -9.64 -17.37
CA TYR A 292 -6.21 -8.20 -17.26
C TYR A 292 -6.85 -7.59 -18.50
N LYS A 293 -7.50 -6.43 -18.33
CA LYS A 293 -8.04 -5.59 -19.38
C LYS A 293 -7.56 -4.15 -19.21
N ILE A 294 -7.28 -3.49 -20.33
CA ILE A 294 -6.86 -2.09 -20.39
C ILE A 294 -7.99 -1.26 -20.97
N HIS A 295 -8.34 -0.18 -20.29
CA HIS A 295 -9.31 0.80 -20.77
C HIS A 295 -8.65 2.17 -20.92
N GLU A 296 -8.94 2.83 -22.03
CA GLU A 296 -8.86 4.28 -22.15
C GLU A 296 -10.27 4.84 -21.94
N ALA A 297 -10.42 5.85 -21.09
CA ALA A 297 -11.68 6.57 -20.92
C ALA A 297 -11.48 8.08 -21.07
N ARG A 298 -12.37 8.76 -21.79
CA ARG A 298 -12.27 10.20 -22.10
C ARG A 298 -13.39 10.98 -21.41
N LYS A 299 -13.02 12.03 -20.67
CA LYS A 299 -13.95 12.94 -20.00
C LYS A 299 -14.56 13.91 -20.99
#